data_AF-M5CBA6-F1
#
_entry.id   AF-M5CBA6-F1
#
_cell.length_a   1.000
_cell.length_b   1.000
_cell.length_c   1.000
_cell.angle_alpha   90.00
_cell.angle_beta   90.00
_cell.angle_gamma   90.00
#
_symmetry.space_group_name_H-M   'P 1'
#
loop_
_entity.id
_entity.type
_entity.pdbx_description
1 polymer ?
#
loop_
_entity_poly.entity_id
_entity_poly.type
_entity_poly.pdbx_seq_one_letter_code
_entity_poly.pdbx_strand_id
1 'polypeptide(L)'
;MSQLTLPVEPSGQTRTPKRTWATERAIGLTSGGDGRGPRHGPLENAFGLSMIPILKPDYFERPPFDPSRHVVFVADYWRPHFRDYIARIRPSHPESIFFVQPPVFVQPPPLEDEDLCGRGAYSSHYYDGLTLMTRHWNWFNADALGLLRGKYSSVLGALRVGERAIRKSLREQLGMLKSDALDILGQYPTLIGEIGVPFDMDSKKSYGLDGNDKYIGDYTDQTRALDCSLNGADGNNVINWTVWTYAPDNTHVWGDGWNLEDLALWSMDDANRDRGTQGFRVETSSANLINSNDENPEARNRSESTLGTLRGPVGADAQQPRPQTEMSLKPTCASPDPASSVGISADKLYDFVVVGARGIGALARPWPAATVGTPTYIDFNISKATFELKIKVTGSDRPWGGKTPIRSSLSDLGEDDEELSTEIYVPLVHYAADSALDGESLPNCAEAPGLPKVAEEPPRYRDDDDTTISNVGERQQRHFDDNEPIQPIP
;
A
#
# COMPACT_ATOMS: atom_id res chain seq x y z
N MET A 1 66.90 -21.88 12.67
CA MET A 1 66.36 -21.56 14.01
C MET A 1 65.27 -20.52 13.79
N SER A 2 63.99 -20.73 14.04
CA SER A 2 63.24 -21.75 14.76
C SER A 2 61.92 -21.99 14.02
N GLN A 3 61.60 -23.26 13.82
CA GLN A 3 60.34 -23.76 13.27
C GLN A 3 59.18 -23.44 14.21
N LEU A 4 57.97 -23.21 13.66
CA LEU A 4 56.77 -23.74 14.28
C LEU A 4 55.74 -24.13 13.21
N THR A 5 55.27 -25.36 13.39
CA THR A 5 54.52 -26.25 12.50
C THR A 5 53.02 -25.93 12.47
N LEU A 6 52.40 -26.10 11.30
CA LEU A 6 50.95 -26.17 11.09
C LEU A 6 50.41 -27.55 11.54
N PRO A 7 49.17 -27.64 12.05
CA PRO A 7 48.38 -28.85 11.94
C PRO A 7 47.45 -28.77 10.72
N VAL A 8 47.54 -29.80 9.88
CA VAL A 8 46.56 -30.19 8.86
C VAL A 8 45.75 -31.35 9.43
N GLU A 9 44.40 -31.28 9.34
CA GLU A 9 43.45 -32.37 8.99
C GLU A 9 42.00 -31.96 9.34
N PRO A 10 40.94 -32.62 8.80
CA PRO A 10 40.74 -33.07 7.43
C PRO A 10 39.41 -32.51 6.84
N SER A 11 39.23 -32.73 5.54
CA SER A 11 38.04 -32.39 4.76
C SER A 11 36.75 -33.06 5.25
N GLY A 12 35.66 -32.29 5.31
CA GLY A 12 34.31 -32.83 5.31
C GLY A 12 33.35 -32.18 6.31
N GLN A 13 32.88 -30.95 6.02
CA GLN A 13 31.51 -30.49 6.34
C GLN A 13 31.31 -29.09 5.77
N THR A 14 30.38 -28.98 4.83
CA THR A 14 29.87 -27.72 4.29
C THR A 14 29.30 -26.87 5.44
N ARG A 15 30.01 -25.81 5.81
CA ARG A 15 29.54 -24.77 6.73
C ARG A 15 28.38 -24.01 6.08
N THR A 16 27.16 -24.33 6.46
CA THR A 16 25.99 -23.46 6.31
C THR A 16 26.14 -22.26 7.26
N PRO A 17 25.94 -21.01 6.81
CA PRO A 17 25.97 -19.88 7.71
C PRO A 17 24.70 -19.87 8.57
N LYS A 18 24.87 -20.18 9.87
CA LYS A 18 23.83 -19.97 10.89
C LYS A 18 23.59 -18.46 11.03
N ARG A 19 22.44 -17.97 10.56
CA ARG A 19 21.85 -16.69 10.99
C ARG A 19 20.56 -17.00 11.71
N THR A 20 20.63 -17.04 13.02
CA THR A 20 19.46 -17.04 13.92
C THR A 20 18.95 -15.61 14.00
N TRP A 21 17.78 -15.36 13.42
CA TRP A 21 17.04 -14.11 13.60
C TRP A 21 16.27 -14.20 14.91
N ALA A 22 16.92 -13.86 16.01
CA ALA A 22 16.21 -13.46 17.22
C ALA A 22 15.76 -12.01 17.00
N THR A 23 14.45 -11.80 17.09
CA THR A 23 13.81 -10.48 17.16
C THR A 23 14.31 -9.74 18.41
N GLU A 24 15.44 -9.06 18.31
CA GLU A 24 15.79 -7.95 19.18
C GLU A 24 15.25 -6.65 18.57
N ARG A 25 13.98 -6.36 18.83
CA ARG A 25 13.49 -4.98 18.97
C ARG A 25 12.58 -4.92 20.19
N ALA A 26 13.18 -5.15 21.35
CA ALA A 26 12.70 -4.50 22.57
C ALA A 26 13.27 -3.07 22.54
N ILE A 27 12.37 -2.09 22.41
CA ILE A 27 12.52 -0.66 22.76
C ILE A 27 13.99 -0.21 22.94
N GLY A 28 14.64 0.15 21.84
CA GLY A 28 16.01 0.65 21.83
C GLY A 28 16.05 2.17 21.84
N LEU A 29 16.09 2.77 23.03
CA LEU A 29 16.81 4.02 23.24
C LEU A 29 18.31 3.69 23.12
N THR A 30 18.90 3.88 21.95
CA THR A 30 20.35 3.74 21.77
C THR A 30 21.02 5.10 21.93
N SER A 31 21.70 5.34 23.04
CA SER A 31 22.77 6.34 23.11
C SER A 31 24.11 5.65 22.83
N GLY A 32 24.83 6.15 21.84
CA GLY A 32 26.16 5.66 21.46
C GLY A 32 27.18 5.91 22.58
N GLY A 33 27.92 4.87 22.96
CA GLY A 33 29.04 4.99 23.87
C GLY A 33 30.34 5.18 23.09
N ASP A 34 30.95 6.34 23.25
CA ASP A 34 32.40 6.49 23.09
C ASP A 34 33.04 6.46 24.49
N GLY A 35 34.15 5.73 24.61
CA GLY A 35 34.70 5.33 25.89
C GLY A 35 35.45 6.44 26.62
N ARG A 36 35.11 6.68 27.90
CA ARG A 36 36.03 6.76 29.08
C ARG A 36 35.34 7.36 30.33
N GLY A 37 34.96 6.49 31.28
CA GLY A 37 34.82 6.72 32.74
C GLY A 37 33.64 7.57 33.26
N PRO A 38 33.40 7.65 34.59
CA PRO A 38 33.49 6.64 35.64
C PRO A 38 32.08 6.08 36.02
N ARG A 39 32.05 5.06 36.89
CA ARG A 39 30.84 4.32 37.32
C ARG A 39 29.75 5.26 37.86
N HIS A 40 28.67 5.45 37.10
CA HIS A 40 27.41 5.97 37.60
C HIS A 40 26.43 4.81 37.81
N GLY A 41 25.71 4.85 38.93
CA GLY A 41 24.73 3.85 39.35
C GLY A 41 23.58 3.65 38.35
N PRO A 42 22.71 2.66 38.59
CA PRO A 42 21.63 2.32 37.66
C PRO A 42 20.77 3.57 37.38
N LEU A 43 20.69 3.94 36.11
CA LEU A 43 19.80 4.98 35.61
C LEU A 43 18.37 4.53 35.87
N GLU A 44 17.72 5.18 36.83
CA GLU A 44 16.27 5.12 36.99
C GLU A 44 15.63 5.69 35.71
N ASN A 45 14.87 4.85 35.00
CA ASN A 45 14.00 5.31 33.93
C ASN A 45 12.99 6.32 34.52
N ALA A 46 12.79 7.45 33.83
CA ALA A 46 12.01 8.62 34.24
C ALA A 46 10.50 8.37 34.51
N PHE A 47 10.06 7.11 34.58
CA PHE A 47 8.67 6.70 34.81
C PHE A 47 8.46 5.85 36.05
N GLY A 48 9.49 5.59 36.89
CA GLY A 48 9.31 4.82 38.14
C GLY A 48 8.79 3.39 37.94
N LEU A 49 8.75 2.91 36.69
CA LEU A 49 8.40 1.54 36.36
C LEU A 49 9.62 0.68 36.70
N SER A 50 9.54 -0.07 37.80
CA SER A 50 10.42 -1.21 38.04
C SER A 50 10.47 -2.04 36.76
N MET A 51 11.67 -2.29 36.25
CA MET A 51 11.91 -3.20 35.12
C MET A 51 11.00 -4.42 35.25
N ILE A 52 9.99 -4.54 34.39
CA ILE A 52 9.10 -5.70 34.40
C ILE A 52 9.98 -6.91 34.11
N PRO A 53 10.16 -7.83 35.06
CA PRO A 53 11.09 -8.94 34.88
C PRO A 53 10.56 -9.86 33.78
N ILE A 54 11.38 -10.11 32.76
CA ILE A 54 11.10 -11.13 31.75
C ILE A 54 11.13 -12.49 32.46
N LEU A 55 9.98 -13.15 32.54
CA LEU A 55 9.84 -14.40 33.33
C LEU A 55 10.69 -15.55 32.78
N LYS A 56 10.73 -15.69 31.45
CA LYS A 56 11.46 -16.74 30.72
C LYS A 56 11.96 -16.20 29.37
N PRO A 57 13.20 -15.67 29.30
CA PRO A 57 13.73 -15.04 28.09
C PRO A 57 13.79 -15.97 26.87
N ASP A 58 13.91 -17.28 27.08
CA ASP A 58 14.08 -18.33 26.08
C ASP A 58 12.79 -19.14 25.81
N TYR A 59 11.63 -18.67 26.29
CA TYR A 59 10.37 -19.43 26.24
C TYR A 59 10.00 -19.93 24.83
N PHE A 60 10.28 -19.12 23.80
CA PHE A 60 9.98 -19.44 22.40
C PHE A 60 11.20 -19.98 21.62
N GLU A 61 12.33 -20.22 22.28
CA GLU A 61 13.55 -20.69 21.59
C GLU A 61 13.38 -22.10 21.02
N ARG A 62 12.66 -22.97 21.73
CA ARG A 62 12.49 -24.39 21.39
C ARG A 62 11.02 -24.81 21.43
N PRO A 63 10.55 -25.61 20.46
CA PRO A 63 9.16 -26.03 20.46
C PRO A 63 8.89 -27.05 21.58
N PRO A 64 7.76 -26.97 22.30
CA PRO A 64 7.42 -27.92 23.36
C PRO A 64 7.37 -29.38 22.89
N PHE A 65 7.03 -29.61 21.62
CA PHE A 65 6.92 -30.94 21.01
C PHE A 65 8.26 -31.52 20.52
N ASP A 66 9.31 -30.71 20.40
CA ASP A 66 10.67 -31.16 20.09
C ASP A 66 11.72 -30.23 20.72
N PRO A 67 11.98 -30.37 22.04
CA PRO A 67 12.91 -29.50 22.77
C PRO A 67 14.38 -29.64 22.34
N SER A 68 14.70 -30.53 21.40
CA SER A 68 16.07 -30.81 20.95
C SER A 68 16.60 -29.81 19.92
N ARG A 69 15.72 -29.04 19.27
CA ARG A 69 16.05 -28.09 18.22
C ARG A 69 15.46 -26.70 18.48
N HIS A 70 15.95 -25.72 17.72
CA HIS A 70 15.36 -24.39 17.70
C HIS A 70 14.05 -24.36 16.90
N VAL A 71 13.19 -23.40 17.24
CA VAL A 71 11.96 -23.10 16.50
C VAL A 71 12.25 -22.66 15.08
N VAL A 72 11.49 -23.19 14.13
CA VAL A 72 11.33 -22.70 12.77
C VAL A 72 9.91 -22.15 12.66
N PHE A 73 9.72 -20.88 13.02
CA PHE A 73 8.41 -20.28 13.34
C PHE A 73 7.33 -20.58 12.29
N VAL A 74 7.67 -20.43 11.00
CA VAL A 74 6.71 -20.65 9.92
C VAL A 74 6.25 -22.11 9.86
N ALA A 75 7.16 -23.06 9.98
CA ALA A 75 6.84 -24.49 9.92
C ALA A 75 6.19 -25.01 11.21
N ASP A 76 6.66 -24.52 12.36
CA ASP A 76 6.29 -25.04 13.68
C ASP A 76 4.99 -24.45 14.22
N TYR A 77 4.69 -23.19 13.90
CA TYR A 77 3.55 -22.47 14.50
C TYR A 77 2.63 -21.85 13.45
N TRP A 78 3.18 -21.12 12.48
CA TRP A 78 2.34 -20.40 11.51
C TRP A 78 1.55 -21.35 10.61
N ARG A 79 2.21 -22.34 9.96
CA ARG A 79 1.54 -23.26 9.02
C ARG A 79 0.49 -24.14 9.71
N PRO A 80 0.76 -24.77 10.88
CA PRO A 80 -0.27 -25.51 11.61
C PRO A 80 -1.45 -24.61 12.00
N HIS A 81 -1.18 -23.42 12.53
CA HIS A 81 -2.24 -22.48 12.90
C HIS A 81 -3.09 -22.06 11.69
N PHE A 82 -2.46 -21.78 10.55
CA PHE A 82 -3.15 -21.40 9.32
C PHE A 82 -4.09 -22.51 8.83
N ARG A 83 -3.66 -23.78 8.91
CA ARG A 83 -4.51 -24.94 8.58
C ARG A 83 -5.70 -25.09 9.52
N ASP A 84 -5.47 -24.95 10.83
CA ASP A 84 -6.55 -24.99 11.83
C ASP A 84 -7.55 -23.86 11.60
N TYR A 85 -7.06 -22.66 11.27
CA TYR A 85 -7.90 -21.51 10.93
C TYR A 85 -8.77 -21.77 9.68
N ILE A 86 -8.18 -22.27 8.58
CA ILE A 86 -8.93 -22.60 7.37
C ILE A 86 -9.98 -23.67 7.65
N ALA A 87 -9.60 -24.77 8.31
CA ALA A 87 -10.48 -25.88 8.63
C ALA A 87 -11.66 -25.43 9.49
N ARG A 88 -11.47 -24.42 10.34
CA ARG A 88 -12.53 -23.83 11.17
C ARG A 88 -13.51 -22.95 10.39
N ILE A 89 -13.03 -22.21 9.39
CA ILE A 89 -13.83 -21.23 8.64
C ILE A 89 -14.58 -21.87 7.46
N ARG A 90 -13.93 -22.76 6.71
CA ARG A 90 -14.46 -23.33 5.45
C ARG A 90 -15.86 -23.97 5.60
N PRO A 91 -16.21 -24.68 6.69
CA PRO A 91 -17.57 -25.23 6.84
C PRO A 91 -18.67 -24.17 6.91
N SER A 92 -18.35 -22.96 7.40
CA SER A 92 -19.31 -21.85 7.51
C SER A 92 -19.24 -20.90 6.32
N HIS A 93 -18.10 -20.80 5.64
CA HIS A 93 -17.92 -20.00 4.44
C HIS A 93 -17.15 -20.81 3.38
N PRO A 94 -17.80 -21.73 2.64
CA PRO A 94 -17.12 -22.59 1.66
C PRO A 94 -16.36 -21.81 0.58
N GLU A 95 -16.91 -20.65 0.20
CA GLU A 95 -16.41 -19.81 -0.88
C GLU A 95 -15.28 -18.84 -0.46
N SER A 96 -14.80 -18.90 0.80
CA SER A 96 -13.86 -17.91 1.33
C SER A 96 -12.52 -17.96 0.62
N ILE A 97 -11.96 -16.78 0.30
CA ILE A 97 -10.61 -16.64 -0.22
C ILE A 97 -9.66 -16.42 0.96
N PHE A 98 -8.67 -17.29 1.10
CA PHE A 98 -7.68 -17.18 2.18
C PHE A 98 -6.42 -16.46 1.72
N PHE A 99 -6.11 -15.35 2.39
CA PHE A 99 -4.86 -14.61 2.17
C PHE A 99 -3.71 -15.27 2.94
N VAL A 100 -2.72 -15.78 2.22
CA VAL A 100 -1.53 -16.45 2.74
C VAL A 100 -0.47 -15.38 3.03
N GLN A 101 -0.29 -15.06 4.30
CA GLN A 101 0.67 -14.05 4.74
C GLN A 101 1.56 -14.55 5.89
N PRO A 102 2.76 -15.07 5.59
CA PRO A 102 3.80 -15.27 6.59
C PRO A 102 4.37 -13.91 7.06
N PRO A 103 5.29 -13.88 8.04
CA PRO A 103 5.98 -12.65 8.43
C PRO A 103 6.63 -11.93 7.24
N VAL A 104 6.76 -10.60 7.34
CA VAL A 104 7.25 -9.73 6.25
C VAL A 104 8.56 -10.25 5.66
N PHE A 105 8.65 -10.29 4.33
CA PHE A 105 9.76 -10.83 3.52
C PHE A 105 10.08 -12.32 3.72
N VAL A 106 9.37 -13.03 4.58
CA VAL A 106 9.50 -14.49 4.70
C VAL A 106 8.70 -15.14 3.56
N GLN A 107 9.30 -16.16 2.94
CA GLN A 107 8.60 -16.97 1.92
C GLN A 107 7.40 -17.67 2.55
N PRO A 108 6.28 -17.83 1.82
CA PRO A 108 5.18 -18.66 2.29
C PRO A 108 5.68 -20.11 2.50
N PRO A 109 5.15 -20.85 3.48
CA PRO A 109 5.41 -22.28 3.53
C PRO A 109 4.75 -22.98 2.34
N PRO A 110 5.26 -24.14 1.92
CA PRO A 110 4.53 -24.99 0.97
C PRO A 110 3.17 -25.36 1.58
N LEU A 111 2.11 -25.19 0.79
CA LEU A 111 0.75 -25.62 1.11
C LEU A 111 0.32 -26.63 0.04
N GLU A 112 -0.47 -27.61 0.43
CA GLU A 112 -1.04 -28.56 -0.53
C GLU A 112 -2.25 -27.91 -1.22
N ASP A 113 -2.62 -28.37 -2.42
CA ASP A 113 -3.77 -27.83 -3.15
C ASP A 113 -5.07 -27.94 -2.33
N GLU A 114 -5.20 -28.97 -1.49
CA GLU A 114 -6.34 -29.18 -0.59
C GLU A 114 -6.40 -28.17 0.57
N ASP A 115 -5.30 -27.48 0.90
CA ASP A 115 -5.32 -26.44 1.92
C ASP A 115 -6.14 -25.22 1.43
N LEU A 116 -5.93 -24.82 0.18
CA LEU A 116 -6.54 -23.61 -0.40
C LEU A 116 -7.74 -23.89 -1.31
N CYS A 117 -7.82 -25.07 -1.92
CA CYS A 117 -8.88 -25.52 -2.83
C CYS A 117 -9.17 -24.51 -3.96
N GLY A 118 -8.14 -23.91 -4.56
CA GLY A 118 -8.30 -22.88 -5.59
C GLY A 118 -8.84 -21.53 -5.07
N ARG A 119 -8.99 -21.36 -3.75
CA ARG A 119 -9.51 -20.14 -3.09
C ARG A 119 -8.50 -19.55 -2.13
N GLY A 120 -7.37 -19.13 -2.68
CA GLY A 120 -6.31 -18.46 -1.93
C GLY A 120 -5.68 -17.34 -2.73
N ALA A 121 -4.91 -16.51 -2.05
CA ALA A 121 -4.06 -15.51 -2.66
C ALA A 121 -2.84 -15.28 -1.76
N TYR A 122 -1.66 -15.11 -2.35
CA TYR A 122 -0.49 -14.68 -1.58
C TYR A 122 -0.61 -13.20 -1.25
N SER A 123 -0.42 -12.83 0.03
CA SER A 123 -0.70 -11.47 0.53
C SER A 123 0.47 -10.89 1.33
N SER A 124 1.68 -10.83 0.77
CA SER A 124 2.82 -10.22 1.46
C SER A 124 2.64 -8.71 1.63
N HIS A 125 3.25 -8.14 2.66
CA HIS A 125 3.46 -6.70 2.75
C HIS A 125 4.74 -6.32 2.01
N TYR A 126 4.82 -5.07 1.56
CA TYR A 126 6.03 -4.49 1.00
C TYR A 126 6.17 -3.03 1.42
N TYR A 127 7.30 -2.71 2.04
CA TYR A 127 7.71 -1.33 2.28
C TYR A 127 9.15 -1.15 1.78
N ASP A 128 9.42 0.00 1.18
CA ASP A 128 10.80 0.41 0.94
C ASP A 128 11.51 0.62 2.28
N GLY A 129 12.35 -0.36 2.64
CA GLY A 129 12.97 -0.42 3.96
C GLY A 129 13.86 0.78 4.27
N LEU A 130 14.55 1.36 3.27
CA LEU A 130 15.40 2.52 3.51
C LEU A 130 14.53 3.74 3.84
N THR A 131 13.57 4.06 2.97
CA THR A 131 12.70 5.22 3.16
C THR A 131 11.82 5.09 4.40
N LEU A 132 11.29 3.90 4.71
CA LEU A 132 10.51 3.67 5.92
C LEU A 132 11.36 3.89 7.19
N MET A 133 12.60 3.37 7.22
CA MET A 133 13.45 3.49 8.41
C MET A 133 14.03 4.89 8.60
N THR A 134 14.44 5.56 7.52
CA THR A 134 15.05 6.89 7.62
C THR A 134 14.02 8.02 7.63
N ARG A 135 12.77 7.75 7.23
CA ARG A 135 11.74 8.76 6.94
C ARG A 135 12.28 9.85 6.02
N HIS A 136 12.93 9.41 4.95
CA HIS A 136 13.55 10.30 3.96
C HIS A 136 13.57 9.61 2.59
N TRP A 137 13.21 10.35 1.55
CA TRP A 137 13.35 9.90 0.17
C TRP A 137 14.77 10.18 -0.33
N ASN A 138 15.53 9.13 -0.64
CA ASN A 138 16.95 9.24 -0.96
C ASN A 138 17.19 9.12 -2.48
N TRP A 139 18.22 9.79 -2.99
CA TRP A 139 18.71 9.61 -4.37
C TRP A 139 19.40 8.25 -4.59
N PHE A 140 19.53 7.44 -3.54
CA PHE A 140 20.00 6.06 -3.56
C PHE A 140 19.09 5.17 -2.72
N ASN A 141 19.11 3.86 -2.96
CA ASN A 141 18.35 2.87 -2.22
C ASN A 141 19.11 1.52 -2.17
N ALA A 142 18.53 0.50 -1.56
CA ALA A 142 19.05 -0.86 -1.55
C ALA A 142 17.97 -1.88 -1.95
N ASP A 143 18.37 -2.90 -2.71
CA ASP A 143 17.55 -4.10 -2.92
C ASP A 143 17.53 -4.93 -1.61
N ALA A 144 16.70 -4.49 -0.65
CA ALA A 144 16.61 -5.06 0.68
C ALA A 144 16.16 -6.53 0.64
N LEU A 145 15.12 -6.83 -0.13
CA LEU A 145 14.63 -8.21 -0.27
C LEU A 145 15.68 -9.08 -0.95
N GLY A 146 16.31 -8.63 -2.04
CA GLY A 146 17.38 -9.37 -2.69
C GLY A 146 18.57 -9.63 -1.76
N LEU A 147 18.95 -8.64 -0.94
CA LEU A 147 19.99 -8.82 0.08
C LEU A 147 19.59 -9.87 1.13
N LEU A 148 18.36 -9.82 1.64
CA LEU A 148 17.82 -10.81 2.58
C LEU A 148 17.77 -12.22 1.97
N ARG A 149 17.53 -12.30 0.66
CA ARG A 149 17.49 -13.54 -0.12
C ARG A 149 18.86 -14.02 -0.59
N GLY A 150 19.95 -13.33 -0.23
CA GLY A 150 21.30 -13.72 -0.60
C GLY A 150 21.63 -13.52 -2.08
N LYS A 151 20.90 -12.67 -2.81
CA LYS A 151 21.15 -12.31 -4.22
C LYS A 151 22.51 -11.63 -4.41
N TYR A 152 23.06 -11.02 -3.36
CA TYR A 152 24.34 -10.31 -3.37
C TYR A 152 25.32 -10.90 -2.36
N SER A 153 26.60 -10.93 -2.73
CA SER A 153 27.69 -11.35 -1.82
C SER A 153 28.06 -10.27 -0.80
N SER A 154 27.61 -9.03 -0.98
CA SER A 154 27.84 -7.91 -0.07
C SER A 154 26.71 -6.88 -0.13
N VAL A 155 26.59 -6.06 0.92
CA VAL A 155 25.60 -4.96 1.00
C VAL A 155 25.81 -3.95 -0.14
N LEU A 156 27.07 -3.69 -0.54
CA LEU A 156 27.36 -2.76 -1.62
C LEU A 156 26.78 -3.20 -2.97
N GLY A 157 26.68 -4.51 -3.21
CA GLY A 157 26.04 -5.05 -4.42
C GLY A 157 24.53 -4.79 -4.48
N ALA A 158 23.89 -4.56 -3.33
CA ALA A 158 22.48 -4.22 -3.24
C ALA A 158 22.21 -2.73 -3.48
N LEU A 159 23.22 -1.86 -3.47
CA LEU A 159 23.07 -0.41 -3.62
C LEU A 159 22.52 -0.05 -5.01
N ARG A 160 21.57 0.87 -5.05
CA ARG A 160 20.93 1.40 -6.26
C ARG A 160 21.05 2.90 -6.21
N VAL A 161 21.58 3.50 -7.28
CA VAL A 161 21.84 4.94 -7.35
C VAL A 161 21.04 5.52 -8.50
N GLY A 162 20.31 6.60 -8.21
CA GLY A 162 19.44 7.28 -9.16
C GLY A 162 18.05 6.65 -9.26
N GLU A 163 17.06 7.48 -9.51
CA GLU A 163 15.64 7.13 -9.47
C GLU A 163 15.29 5.94 -10.38
N ARG A 164 15.83 5.91 -11.60
CA ARG A 164 15.63 4.79 -12.54
C ARG A 164 16.07 3.44 -11.97
N ALA A 165 17.21 3.41 -11.26
CA ALA A 165 17.72 2.18 -10.65
C ALA A 165 16.88 1.77 -9.42
N ILE A 166 16.40 2.75 -8.66
CA ILE A 166 15.52 2.54 -7.49
C ILE A 166 14.18 1.96 -7.96
N ARG A 167 13.50 2.60 -8.92
CA ARG A 167 12.23 2.13 -9.52
C ARG A 167 12.35 0.71 -10.06
N LYS A 168 13.42 0.41 -10.82
CA LYS A 168 13.69 -0.95 -11.32
C LYS A 168 13.89 -1.94 -10.17
N SER A 169 14.59 -1.55 -9.11
CA SER A 169 14.84 -2.41 -7.94
C SER A 169 13.56 -2.73 -7.17
N LEU A 170 12.70 -1.75 -6.91
CA LEU A 170 11.41 -1.96 -6.26
C LEU A 170 10.53 -2.90 -7.10
N ARG A 171 10.48 -2.68 -8.42
CA ARG A 171 9.78 -3.57 -9.36
C ARG A 171 10.31 -5.00 -9.35
N GLU A 172 11.63 -5.19 -9.31
CA GLU A 172 12.24 -6.53 -9.18
C GLU A 172 11.90 -7.21 -7.85
N GLN A 173 11.84 -6.45 -6.74
CA GLN A 173 11.50 -7.00 -5.42
C GLN A 173 10.03 -7.46 -5.36
N LEU A 174 9.11 -6.65 -5.89
CA LEU A 174 7.69 -7.02 -6.00
C LEU A 174 7.48 -8.20 -6.96
N GLY A 175 8.24 -8.26 -8.06
CA GLY A 175 8.27 -9.41 -8.97
C GLY A 175 8.78 -10.69 -8.29
N MET A 176 9.72 -10.58 -7.36
CA MET A 176 10.19 -11.71 -6.54
C MET A 176 9.08 -12.22 -5.62
N LEU A 177 8.32 -11.34 -4.96
CA LEU A 177 7.17 -11.73 -4.13
C LEU A 177 6.08 -12.42 -4.95
N LYS A 178 5.79 -11.92 -6.16
CA LYS A 178 4.87 -12.60 -7.09
C LYS A 178 5.38 -13.99 -7.50
N SER A 179 6.69 -14.12 -7.71
CA SER A 179 7.32 -15.40 -8.07
C SER A 179 7.25 -16.38 -6.90
N ASP A 180 7.41 -15.92 -5.66
CA ASP A 180 7.25 -16.77 -4.46
C ASP A 180 5.86 -17.45 -4.42
N ALA A 181 4.79 -16.77 -4.85
CA ALA A 181 3.47 -17.38 -4.96
C ALA A 181 3.46 -18.52 -6.00
N LEU A 182 3.95 -18.26 -7.21
CA LEU A 182 3.98 -19.25 -8.29
C LEU A 182 4.84 -20.47 -7.94
N ASP A 183 6.04 -20.23 -7.43
CA ASP A 183 7.06 -21.25 -7.22
C ASP A 183 6.77 -22.14 -6.00
N ILE A 184 6.02 -21.63 -5.01
CA ILE A 184 5.80 -22.34 -3.72
C ILE A 184 4.34 -22.73 -3.52
N LEU A 185 3.39 -21.85 -3.86
CA LEU A 185 1.96 -22.09 -3.66
C LEU A 185 1.26 -22.59 -4.93
N GLY A 186 1.83 -22.36 -6.11
CA GLY A 186 1.23 -22.69 -7.40
C GLY A 186 0.49 -21.51 -8.03
N GLN A 187 -0.53 -21.77 -8.86
CA GLN A 187 -1.22 -20.75 -9.64
C GLN A 187 -2.23 -19.93 -8.81
N TYR A 188 -1.74 -19.25 -7.78
CA TYR A 188 -2.52 -18.32 -6.96
C TYR A 188 -2.15 -16.86 -7.25
N PRO A 189 -3.12 -15.94 -7.21
CA PRO A 189 -2.84 -14.52 -7.40
C PRO A 189 -2.00 -13.96 -6.25
N THR A 190 -1.29 -12.87 -6.54
CA THR A 190 -0.57 -12.07 -5.54
C THR A 190 -1.27 -10.75 -5.33
N LEU A 191 -1.50 -10.41 -4.07
CA LEU A 191 -1.92 -9.12 -3.56
C LEU A 191 -0.79 -8.61 -2.66
N ILE A 192 -0.40 -7.35 -2.77
CA ILE A 192 0.41 -6.72 -1.73
C ILE A 192 -0.54 -6.18 -0.67
N GLY A 193 -0.64 -6.91 0.44
CA GLY A 193 -1.61 -6.63 1.50
C GLY A 193 -1.39 -5.29 2.21
N GLU A 194 -0.16 -4.80 2.21
CA GLU A 194 0.15 -3.44 2.64
C GLU A 194 1.35 -2.89 1.86
N ILE A 195 1.21 -1.65 1.40
CA ILE A 195 2.29 -0.84 0.82
C ILE A 195 2.07 0.62 1.20
N GLY A 196 3.14 1.38 1.42
CA GLY A 196 3.00 2.79 1.80
C GLY A 196 4.34 3.47 2.04
N VAL A 197 4.29 4.74 2.39
CA VAL A 197 5.47 5.56 2.71
C VAL A 197 5.16 6.47 3.90
N PRO A 198 6.16 6.81 4.74
CA PRO A 198 5.96 7.78 5.81
C PRO A 198 5.67 9.16 5.21
N PHE A 199 4.64 9.84 5.68
CA PHE A 199 4.34 11.22 5.32
C PHE A 199 5.09 12.22 6.21
N ASP A 200 5.52 11.80 7.40
CA ASP A 200 6.30 12.60 8.36
C ASP A 200 7.79 12.71 8.03
N MET A 201 8.14 12.70 6.74
CA MET A 201 9.52 12.76 6.27
C MET A 201 10.23 14.04 6.72
N ASP A 202 11.57 13.95 6.81
CA ASP A 202 12.45 15.09 7.05
C ASP A 202 12.11 15.89 8.31
N SER A 203 11.85 15.17 9.40
CA SER A 203 11.43 15.78 10.68
C SER A 203 10.12 16.57 10.54
N LYS A 204 9.15 16.03 9.79
CA LYS A 204 7.84 16.66 9.58
C LYS A 204 7.93 18.01 8.86
N LYS A 205 8.87 18.13 7.91
CA LYS A 205 9.10 19.33 7.10
C LYS A 205 7.86 19.80 6.36
N SER A 206 7.08 18.87 5.80
CA SER A 206 5.81 19.18 5.13
C SER A 206 4.74 19.72 6.09
N TYR A 207 4.97 19.67 7.41
CA TYR A 207 4.03 20.17 8.43
C TYR A 207 4.52 21.50 9.03
N GLY A 208 5.74 21.97 8.68
CA GLY A 208 6.40 23.11 9.33
C GLY A 208 6.89 22.83 10.76
N LEU A 209 6.82 21.57 11.21
CA LEU A 209 7.24 21.16 12.56
C LEU A 209 8.76 20.98 12.69
N ASP A 210 9.50 21.11 11.58
CA ASP A 210 10.95 21.27 11.57
C ASP A 210 11.41 22.70 11.92
N GLY A 211 10.46 23.62 12.11
CA GLY A 211 10.70 25.05 12.37
C GLY A 211 10.82 25.89 11.09
N ASN A 212 10.45 25.35 9.93
CA ASN A 212 10.51 26.05 8.65
C ASN A 212 9.18 26.00 7.89
N ASP A 213 8.43 27.10 7.95
CA ASP A 213 7.11 27.21 7.32
C ASP A 213 7.14 27.20 5.78
N LYS A 214 8.32 27.29 5.15
CA LYS A 214 8.47 27.37 3.69
C LYS A 214 7.85 26.17 2.95
N TYR A 215 7.85 24.99 3.56
CA TYR A 215 7.49 23.73 2.91
C TYR A 215 6.14 23.16 3.40
N ILE A 216 5.32 23.96 4.08
CA ILE A 216 4.03 23.48 4.62
C ILE A 216 3.12 22.97 3.48
N GLY A 217 2.74 21.70 3.62
CA GLY A 217 2.08 20.78 2.69
C GLY A 217 2.71 20.65 1.30
N ASP A 218 4.02 20.87 1.21
CA ASP A 218 4.81 20.32 0.12
C ASP A 218 5.05 18.83 0.37
N TYR A 219 4.27 17.98 -0.29
CA TYR A 219 4.37 16.52 -0.22
C TYR A 219 5.15 15.92 -1.39
N THR A 220 6.03 16.69 -2.04
CA THR A 220 6.71 16.24 -3.27
C THR A 220 7.49 14.95 -3.06
N ASP A 221 8.33 14.87 -2.02
CA ASP A 221 9.17 13.69 -1.78
C ASP A 221 8.36 12.47 -1.34
N GLN A 222 7.32 12.67 -0.53
CA GLN A 222 6.35 11.65 -0.14
C GLN A 222 5.63 11.09 -1.36
N THR A 223 5.17 11.97 -2.26
CA THR A 223 4.48 11.58 -3.50
C THR A 223 5.41 10.82 -4.43
N ARG A 224 6.67 11.24 -4.59
CA ARG A 224 7.68 10.53 -5.38
C ARG A 224 7.96 9.14 -4.80
N ALA A 225 8.13 9.02 -3.49
CA ALA A 225 8.35 7.75 -2.83
C ALA A 225 7.15 6.80 -2.96
N LEU A 226 5.93 7.33 -2.78
CA LEU A 226 4.70 6.55 -2.93
C LEU A 226 4.53 6.08 -4.37
N ASP A 227 4.69 6.98 -5.36
CA ASP A 227 4.61 6.60 -6.76
C ASP A 227 5.64 5.53 -7.10
N CYS A 228 6.91 5.70 -6.68
CA CYS A 228 7.96 4.71 -6.92
C CYS A 228 7.60 3.33 -6.33
N SER A 229 6.98 3.30 -5.15
CA SER A 229 6.54 2.06 -4.49
C SER A 229 5.39 1.40 -5.26
N LEU A 230 4.36 2.16 -5.61
CA LEU A 230 3.19 1.65 -6.34
C LEU A 230 3.55 1.22 -7.77
N ASN A 231 4.39 1.99 -8.47
CA ASN A 231 4.93 1.62 -9.80
C ASN A 231 5.77 0.33 -9.77
N GLY A 232 6.22 -0.11 -8.60
CA GLY A 232 6.85 -1.41 -8.43
C GLY A 232 5.89 -2.58 -8.70
N ALA A 233 4.58 -2.39 -8.51
CA ALA A 233 3.55 -3.38 -8.82
C ALA A 233 3.14 -3.38 -10.31
N ASP A 234 3.47 -2.30 -11.02
CA ASP A 234 3.25 -2.10 -12.45
C ASP A 234 4.31 -2.84 -13.31
N GLY A 235 4.30 -2.58 -14.61
CA GLY A 235 5.00 -3.33 -15.64
C GLY A 235 4.39 -4.71 -15.86
N ASN A 236 5.24 -5.71 -16.07
CA ASN A 236 4.82 -7.11 -16.21
C ASN A 236 4.45 -7.77 -14.87
N ASN A 237 4.64 -7.07 -13.75
CA ASN A 237 4.22 -7.56 -12.45
C ASN A 237 2.69 -7.62 -12.38
N VAL A 238 1.98 -6.57 -12.76
CA VAL A 238 0.50 -6.54 -12.75
C VAL A 238 -0.03 -7.05 -11.40
N ILE A 239 0.50 -6.49 -10.31
CA ILE A 239 0.19 -6.93 -8.95
C ILE A 239 -0.84 -5.98 -8.34
N ASN A 240 -1.89 -6.53 -7.72
CA ASN A 240 -2.83 -5.74 -6.92
C ASN A 240 -2.18 -5.33 -5.61
N TRP A 241 -2.60 -4.21 -5.03
CA TRP A 241 -2.07 -3.73 -3.76
C TRP A 241 -3.12 -2.99 -2.93
N THR A 242 -2.86 -2.87 -1.64
CA THR A 242 -3.66 -2.06 -0.70
C THR A 242 -2.72 -1.11 0.04
N VAL A 243 -3.01 0.20 -0.04
CA VAL A 243 -2.16 1.21 0.59
C VAL A 243 -2.45 1.32 2.07
N TRP A 244 -1.40 1.28 2.88
CA TRP A 244 -1.42 1.66 4.28
C TRP A 244 -1.10 3.16 4.39
N THR A 245 -2.03 4.03 4.79
CA THR A 245 -3.41 3.73 5.22
C THR A 245 -4.38 4.90 5.02
N TYR A 246 -5.66 4.71 5.34
CA TYR A 246 -6.62 5.80 5.50
C TYR A 246 -7.04 5.89 6.97
N ALA A 247 -6.57 6.92 7.67
CA ALA A 247 -6.85 7.17 9.08
C ALA A 247 -7.43 8.59 9.26
N PRO A 248 -8.76 8.73 9.43
CA PRO A 248 -9.43 10.03 9.49
C PRO A 248 -9.17 10.81 10.80
N ASP A 249 -8.58 10.17 11.79
CA ASP A 249 -8.12 10.76 13.05
C ASP A 249 -6.63 11.11 13.05
N ASN A 250 -5.95 10.93 11.90
CA ASN A 250 -4.56 11.30 11.74
C ASN A 250 -4.34 12.81 11.93
N THR A 251 -3.24 13.16 12.62
CA THR A 251 -2.78 14.54 12.83
C THR A 251 -1.29 14.65 12.56
N HIS A 252 -0.80 15.83 12.20
CA HIS A 252 0.62 16.07 11.95
C HIS A 252 1.51 15.77 13.16
N VAL A 253 0.99 16.01 14.37
CA VAL A 253 1.71 15.84 15.64
C VAL A 253 1.80 14.36 16.02
N TRP A 254 0.69 13.64 15.98
CA TRP A 254 0.59 12.28 16.54
C TRP A 254 0.55 11.16 15.50
N GLY A 255 0.55 11.52 14.22
CA GLY A 255 0.35 10.56 13.14
C GLY A 255 -1.04 9.95 13.22
N ASP A 256 -1.15 8.65 12.92
CA ASP A 256 -2.39 7.87 12.97
C ASP A 256 -2.77 7.40 14.40
N GLY A 257 -2.06 7.88 15.43
CA GLY A 257 -2.28 7.48 16.81
C GLY A 257 -1.62 6.14 17.18
N TRP A 258 -0.92 5.49 16.25
CA TRP A 258 -0.24 4.23 16.47
C TRP A 258 1.29 4.42 16.46
N ASN A 259 1.90 4.43 17.64
CA ASN A 259 3.36 4.57 17.80
C ASN A 259 4.00 5.78 17.10
N LEU A 260 3.24 6.87 16.89
CA LEU A 260 3.65 8.06 16.13
C LEU A 260 3.94 7.80 14.65
N GLU A 261 3.49 6.67 14.12
CA GLU A 261 3.55 6.37 12.69
C GLU A 261 2.60 7.29 11.92
N ASP A 262 3.03 7.70 10.74
CA ASP A 262 2.24 8.59 9.90
C ASP A 262 2.39 8.18 8.44
N LEU A 263 1.61 7.19 8.03
CA LEU A 263 1.54 6.69 6.64
C LEU A 263 0.19 7.01 5.99
N ALA A 264 -0.67 7.76 6.69
CA ALA A 264 -2.02 7.95 6.22
C ALA A 264 -2.08 8.85 4.97
N LEU A 265 -2.95 8.50 4.04
CA LEU A 265 -3.18 9.24 2.79
C LEU A 265 -4.00 10.51 3.01
N TRP A 266 -4.50 10.73 4.22
CA TRP A 266 -5.34 11.86 4.57
C TRP A 266 -5.03 12.35 5.98
N SER A 267 -5.14 13.66 6.22
CA SER A 267 -5.02 14.24 7.56
C SER A 267 -6.05 15.35 7.79
N MET A 268 -6.54 15.45 9.02
CA MET A 268 -7.47 16.51 9.42
C MET A 268 -6.79 17.87 9.41
N ASP A 269 -5.49 17.93 9.74
CA ASP A 269 -4.73 19.17 9.76
C ASP A 269 -4.57 19.74 8.34
N ASP A 270 -4.33 18.88 7.35
CA ASP A 270 -4.32 19.28 5.93
C ASP A 270 -5.71 19.71 5.47
N ALA A 271 -6.76 18.97 5.82
CA ALA A 271 -8.14 19.35 5.45
C ALA A 271 -8.54 20.72 6.02
N ASN A 272 -8.16 21.01 7.28
CA ASN A 272 -8.40 22.31 7.92
C ASN A 272 -7.60 23.44 7.24
N ARG A 273 -6.37 23.15 6.82
CA ARG A 273 -5.54 24.10 6.06
C ARG A 273 -6.15 24.38 4.70
N ASP A 274 -6.52 23.35 3.95
CA ASP A 274 -7.03 23.45 2.58
C ASP A 274 -8.35 24.23 2.52
N ARG A 275 -9.22 24.05 3.52
CA ARG A 275 -10.49 24.79 3.65
C ARG A 275 -10.32 26.25 4.11
N GLY A 276 -9.15 26.62 4.61
CA GLY A 276 -8.92 27.88 5.32
C GLY A 276 -9.67 27.95 6.66
N THR A 277 -9.38 28.96 7.48
CA THR A 277 -9.97 29.18 8.82
C THR A 277 -11.48 29.48 8.85
N GLN A 278 -12.19 29.34 7.72
CA GLN A 278 -13.65 29.35 7.67
C GLN A 278 -14.15 27.92 7.92
N GLY A 279 -14.31 27.58 9.20
CA GLY A 279 -14.76 26.27 9.63
C GLY A 279 -16.08 25.86 8.99
N PHE A 280 -16.03 24.87 8.10
CA PHE A 280 -17.19 24.08 7.78
C PHE A 280 -17.51 23.22 9.02
N ARG A 281 -18.60 23.54 9.71
CA ARG A 281 -19.23 22.58 10.63
C ARG A 281 -19.59 21.40 9.75
N VAL A 282 -18.90 20.28 9.93
CA VAL A 282 -19.34 19.00 9.42
C VAL A 282 -20.69 18.73 10.08
N GLU A 283 -21.77 19.17 9.43
CA GLU A 283 -23.01 18.44 9.52
C GLU A 283 -22.67 17.09 8.90
N THR A 284 -22.42 16.12 9.79
CA THR A 284 -22.35 14.70 9.49
C THR A 284 -23.36 14.41 8.39
N SER A 285 -22.87 13.94 7.24
CA SER A 285 -23.72 13.43 6.17
C SER A 285 -24.38 12.12 6.64
N SER A 286 -25.31 12.22 7.58
CA SER A 286 -26.44 11.31 7.64
C SER A 286 -27.34 11.75 6.49
N ALA A 287 -27.42 10.92 5.45
CA ALA A 287 -28.41 11.06 4.40
C ALA A 287 -29.78 11.41 5.00
N ASN A 288 -30.32 12.56 4.60
CA ASN A 288 -31.72 12.99 4.71
C ASN A 288 -32.56 12.33 5.81
N LEU A 289 -32.42 12.71 7.08
CA LEU A 289 -33.48 12.45 8.06
C LEU A 289 -33.54 13.55 9.14
N ILE A 290 -34.74 14.14 9.20
CA ILE A 290 -35.29 15.05 10.22
C ILE A 290 -34.98 16.53 10.02
N ASN A 291 -35.86 17.15 9.22
CA ASN A 291 -36.18 18.56 9.31
C ASN A 291 -37.03 18.76 10.58
N SER A 292 -36.46 19.32 11.65
CA SER A 292 -37.24 19.89 12.74
C SER A 292 -36.49 21.07 13.33
N ASN A 293 -36.99 22.27 13.03
CA ASN A 293 -36.71 23.48 13.78
C ASN A 293 -37.03 23.22 15.26
N ASP A 294 -36.03 23.23 16.12
CA ASP A 294 -36.18 23.68 17.51
C ASP A 294 -34.81 24.01 18.12
N GLU A 295 -34.74 25.19 18.74
CA GLU A 295 -33.59 25.74 19.42
C GLU A 295 -33.40 25.07 20.80
N ASN A 296 -32.31 24.32 21.02
CA ASN A 296 -31.70 24.19 22.35
C ASN A 296 -30.25 23.65 22.26
N PRO A 297 -29.24 24.25 22.93
CA PRO A 297 -27.83 23.90 22.72
C PRO A 297 -27.26 23.06 23.87
N GLU A 298 -27.63 21.79 24.05
CA GLU A 298 -26.89 20.87 24.95
C GLU A 298 -27.00 19.41 24.49
N ALA A 299 -26.02 18.94 23.71
CA ALA A 299 -25.62 17.52 23.62
C ALA A 299 -24.31 17.36 22.83
N ARG A 300 -23.16 17.46 23.50
CA ARG A 300 -21.88 16.97 22.95
C ARG A 300 -21.68 15.53 23.42
N ASN A 301 -22.06 14.56 22.60
CA ASN A 301 -21.60 13.19 22.77
C ASN A 301 -20.66 12.82 21.62
N ARG A 302 -19.39 12.59 21.98
CA ARG A 302 -18.36 11.97 21.14
C ARG A 302 -18.85 10.59 20.71
N SER A 303 -18.79 10.30 19.42
CA SER A 303 -18.95 8.94 18.91
C SER A 303 -17.57 8.29 18.88
N GLU A 304 -17.30 7.43 19.87
CA GLU A 304 -16.17 6.50 19.84
C GLU A 304 -16.60 5.27 19.03
N SER A 305 -15.94 5.03 17.89
CA SER A 305 -16.08 3.77 17.16
C SER A 305 -15.29 2.70 17.92
N THR A 306 -15.98 1.97 18.80
CA THR A 306 -15.41 0.82 19.50
C THR A 306 -15.45 -0.42 18.62
N LEU A 307 -14.26 -0.98 18.39
CA LEU A 307 -13.98 -2.26 17.77
C LEU A 307 -14.78 -3.39 18.47
N GLY A 308 -15.79 -3.93 17.80
CA GLY A 308 -16.67 -4.96 18.36
C GLY A 308 -16.02 -6.35 18.42
N THR A 309 -15.34 -6.69 19.51
CA THR A 309 -15.08 -8.08 19.87
C THR A 309 -16.32 -8.70 20.51
N LEU A 310 -16.86 -9.72 19.86
CA LEU A 310 -17.93 -10.60 20.35
C LEU A 310 -17.57 -11.23 21.71
N ARG A 311 -18.39 -10.97 22.73
CA ARG A 311 -18.55 -11.86 23.90
C ARG A 311 -20.05 -12.12 24.11
N GLY A 312 -20.41 -13.39 24.07
CA GLY A 312 -21.78 -13.89 24.28
C GLY A 312 -22.26 -13.73 25.73
N PRO A 313 -23.57 -13.89 25.97
CA PRO A 313 -24.19 -13.47 27.21
C PRO A 313 -24.02 -14.49 28.34
N VAL A 314 -23.66 -14.00 29.52
CA VAL A 314 -23.93 -14.67 30.80
C VAL A 314 -25.12 -13.93 31.41
N GLY A 315 -26.20 -14.67 31.67
CA GLY A 315 -27.45 -14.11 32.18
C GLY A 315 -27.35 -13.62 33.63
N ALA A 316 -28.12 -12.58 33.93
CA ALA A 316 -28.70 -12.35 35.25
C ALA A 316 -29.87 -11.37 35.12
N ASP A 317 -30.99 -11.77 35.73
CA ASP A 317 -32.25 -11.03 35.89
C ASP A 317 -32.06 -9.62 36.51
N ALA A 318 -32.79 -8.64 35.97
CA ALA A 318 -33.33 -7.53 36.75
C ALA A 318 -34.54 -6.90 36.02
N GLN A 319 -35.69 -6.95 36.69
CA GLN A 319 -36.99 -6.38 36.28
C GLN A 319 -37.01 -4.85 36.37
N GLN A 320 -37.70 -4.19 35.42
CA GLN A 320 -38.60 -3.01 35.53
C GLN A 320 -38.50 -2.04 34.31
N PRO A 321 -39.48 -1.14 34.06
CA PRO A 321 -40.79 -1.39 33.46
C PRO A 321 -40.95 -0.70 32.08
N ARG A 322 -41.82 -1.25 31.22
CA ARG A 322 -42.14 -0.74 29.88
C ARG A 322 -43.14 0.43 29.92
N PRO A 323 -42.87 1.60 29.31
CA PRO A 323 -43.92 2.50 28.86
C PRO A 323 -44.48 1.99 27.53
N GLN A 324 -45.79 1.83 27.47
CA GLN A 324 -46.52 1.63 26.22
C GLN A 324 -46.59 2.97 25.47
N THR A 325 -46.07 3.00 24.24
CA THR A 325 -46.39 4.07 23.29
C THR A 325 -46.85 3.39 22.01
N GLU A 326 -48.11 3.63 21.67
CA GLU A 326 -48.78 3.09 20.48
C GLU A 326 -48.04 3.54 19.22
N MET A 327 -47.57 2.57 18.45
CA MET A 327 -46.89 2.80 17.19
C MET A 327 -47.92 2.63 16.06
N SER A 328 -48.60 3.72 15.71
CA SER A 328 -49.50 3.75 14.54
C SER A 328 -49.11 4.89 13.60
N LEU A 329 -47.96 4.77 12.95
CA LEU A 329 -47.68 5.39 11.65
C LEU A 329 -46.78 4.44 10.87
N LYS A 330 -47.31 3.85 9.78
CA LYS A 330 -46.50 3.15 8.78
C LYS A 330 -45.56 4.18 8.14
N PRO A 331 -44.23 3.99 8.17
CA PRO A 331 -43.33 4.79 7.34
C PRO A 331 -43.52 4.31 5.91
N THR A 332 -44.15 5.13 5.07
CA THR A 332 -44.09 4.95 3.63
C THR A 332 -42.69 5.39 3.21
N CYS A 333 -41.76 4.45 3.11
CA CYS A 333 -40.48 4.67 2.44
C CYS A 333 -40.78 4.89 0.95
N ALA A 334 -40.87 6.14 0.51
CA ALA A 334 -40.68 6.45 -0.89
C ALA A 334 -39.19 6.24 -1.17
N SER A 335 -38.85 5.13 -1.83
CA SER A 335 -37.52 4.94 -2.39
C SER A 335 -37.26 6.07 -3.39
N PRO A 336 -36.18 6.86 -3.25
CA PRO A 336 -35.78 7.77 -4.31
C PRO A 336 -35.45 6.96 -5.57
N ASP A 337 -35.82 7.50 -6.72
CA ASP A 337 -35.57 6.93 -8.04
C ASP A 337 -34.04 6.75 -8.23
N PRO A 338 -33.53 5.55 -8.53
CA PRO A 338 -32.08 5.31 -8.70
C PRO A 338 -31.47 6.11 -9.88
N ALA A 339 -32.31 6.74 -10.71
CA ALA A 339 -31.92 7.61 -11.82
C ALA A 339 -31.69 9.08 -11.41
N SER A 340 -31.95 9.49 -10.16
CA SER A 340 -31.63 10.86 -9.74
C SER A 340 -30.13 10.98 -9.48
N SER A 341 -29.35 11.29 -10.52
CA SER A 341 -27.97 11.74 -10.36
C SER A 341 -27.97 12.94 -9.42
N VAL A 342 -27.40 12.80 -8.22
CA VAL A 342 -27.09 13.96 -7.40
C VAL A 342 -26.08 14.75 -8.22
N GLY A 343 -26.52 15.89 -8.78
CA GLY A 343 -25.69 16.76 -9.61
C GLY A 343 -24.64 17.46 -8.75
N ILE A 344 -23.61 16.74 -8.34
CA ILE A 344 -22.42 17.31 -7.73
C ILE A 344 -21.58 17.86 -8.88
N SER A 345 -21.33 19.16 -8.86
CA SER A 345 -20.49 19.82 -9.85
C SER A 345 -19.04 19.30 -9.74
N ALA A 346 -18.31 19.28 -10.86
CA ALA A 346 -17.00 18.62 -10.93
C ALA A 346 -15.93 19.33 -10.08
N ASP A 347 -16.03 20.64 -9.87
CA ASP A 347 -15.27 21.41 -8.88
C ASP A 347 -15.44 20.84 -7.46
N LYS A 348 -16.69 20.59 -7.03
CA LYS A 348 -16.98 20.03 -5.71
C LYS A 348 -16.53 18.58 -5.58
N LEU A 349 -16.60 17.81 -6.66
CA LEU A 349 -16.05 16.45 -6.69
C LEU A 349 -14.52 16.47 -6.60
N TYR A 350 -13.87 17.40 -7.29
CA TYR A 350 -12.43 17.60 -7.20
C TYR A 350 -12.02 17.98 -5.78
N ASP A 351 -12.67 18.99 -5.19
CA ASP A 351 -12.46 19.41 -3.79
C ASP A 351 -12.66 18.24 -2.82
N PHE A 352 -13.71 17.43 -3.01
CA PHE A 352 -13.95 16.24 -2.20
C PHE A 352 -12.78 15.25 -2.23
N VAL A 353 -12.14 15.08 -3.39
CA VAL A 353 -11.03 14.14 -3.57
C VAL A 353 -9.71 14.69 -3.02
N VAL A 354 -9.45 16.00 -3.15
CA VAL A 354 -8.14 16.57 -2.82
C VAL A 354 -8.04 17.14 -1.40
N VAL A 355 -9.14 17.56 -0.79
CA VAL A 355 -9.09 18.22 0.53
C VAL A 355 -8.59 17.25 1.61
N GLY A 356 -7.47 17.61 2.22
CA GLY A 356 -6.77 16.82 3.23
C GLY A 356 -6.03 15.60 2.68
N ALA A 357 -6.09 15.35 1.38
CA ALA A 357 -5.42 14.23 0.75
C ALA A 357 -3.91 14.52 0.61
N ARG A 358 -3.11 13.49 0.84
CA ARG A 358 -1.65 13.54 0.80
C ARG A 358 -1.16 12.52 -0.21
N GLY A 359 -0.24 12.93 -1.08
CA GLY A 359 0.27 12.04 -2.15
C GLY A 359 -0.78 11.61 -3.18
N ILE A 360 -1.89 12.36 -3.31
CA ILE A 360 -3.04 11.96 -4.13
C ILE A 360 -2.70 11.70 -5.59
N GLY A 361 -1.73 12.43 -6.16
CA GLY A 361 -1.29 12.20 -7.53
C GLY A 361 -0.71 10.80 -7.75
N ALA A 362 -0.01 10.24 -6.76
CA ALA A 362 0.54 8.89 -6.84
C ALA A 362 -0.52 7.81 -6.61
N LEU A 363 -1.51 8.08 -5.75
CA LEU A 363 -2.58 7.16 -5.37
C LEU A 363 -3.70 7.08 -6.42
N ALA A 364 -4.22 8.23 -6.85
CA ALA A 364 -5.32 8.31 -7.80
C ALA A 364 -4.78 8.02 -9.20
N ARG A 365 -4.79 6.74 -9.61
CA ARG A 365 -4.24 6.26 -10.88
C ARG A 365 -5.36 5.66 -11.73
N PRO A 366 -5.26 5.67 -13.06
CA PRO A 366 -6.11 4.84 -13.88
C PRO A 366 -5.93 3.37 -13.49
N TRP A 367 -7.04 2.63 -13.43
CA TRP A 367 -7.00 1.23 -12.99
C TRP A 367 -8.01 0.38 -13.75
N PRO A 368 -7.62 -0.78 -14.29
CA PRO A 368 -8.56 -1.70 -14.91
C PRO A 368 -9.36 -2.43 -13.83
N ALA A 369 -10.54 -1.91 -13.49
CA ALA A 369 -11.42 -2.48 -12.47
C ALA A 369 -11.92 -3.88 -12.86
N ALA A 370 -12.22 -4.07 -14.14
CA ALA A 370 -12.56 -5.37 -14.71
C ALA A 370 -12.00 -5.47 -16.15
N THR A 371 -11.51 -6.65 -16.54
CA THR A 371 -10.94 -6.86 -17.88
C THR A 371 -11.54 -8.09 -18.57
N VAL A 372 -11.85 -7.95 -19.85
CA VAL A 372 -12.12 -9.09 -20.73
C VAL A 372 -10.79 -9.59 -21.29
N GLY A 373 -10.33 -10.72 -20.76
CA GLY A 373 -8.99 -11.26 -21.02
C GLY A 373 -8.04 -11.06 -19.84
N THR A 374 -6.79 -11.47 -20.02
CA THR A 374 -5.77 -11.45 -18.95
C THR A 374 -4.83 -10.25 -19.12
N PRO A 375 -4.75 -9.32 -18.15
CA PRO A 375 -3.76 -8.25 -18.18
C PRO A 375 -2.33 -8.80 -18.11
N THR A 376 -1.46 -8.28 -18.97
CA THR A 376 -0.05 -8.72 -19.09
C THR A 376 0.95 -7.60 -18.83
N TYR A 377 0.48 -6.36 -18.84
CA TYR A 377 1.26 -5.16 -18.58
C TYR A 377 0.32 -4.02 -18.17
N ILE A 378 0.70 -3.30 -17.12
CA ILE A 378 0.07 -2.05 -16.67
C ILE A 378 1.21 -1.07 -16.39
N ASP A 379 1.15 0.17 -16.83
CA ASP A 379 2.12 1.20 -16.43
C ASP A 379 1.44 2.56 -16.40
N PHE A 380 1.64 3.30 -15.31
CA PHE A 380 1.16 4.66 -15.17
C PHE A 380 2.33 5.61 -14.93
N ASN A 381 2.47 6.59 -15.83
CA ASN A 381 3.38 7.70 -15.67
C ASN A 381 2.59 8.93 -15.19
N ILE A 382 2.80 9.28 -13.92
CA ILE A 382 2.15 10.38 -13.22
C ILE A 382 2.49 11.75 -13.82
N SER A 383 3.74 11.99 -14.25
CA SER A 383 4.17 13.30 -14.74
C SER A 383 3.59 13.65 -16.11
N LYS A 384 3.22 12.64 -16.90
CA LYS A 384 2.63 12.79 -18.24
C LYS A 384 1.13 12.47 -18.28
N ALA A 385 0.54 12.04 -17.17
CA ALA A 385 -0.81 11.48 -17.12
C ALA A 385 -1.05 10.41 -18.21
N THR A 386 -0.06 9.53 -18.44
CA THR A 386 -0.15 8.47 -19.46
C THR A 386 -0.31 7.11 -18.80
N PHE A 387 -1.26 6.33 -19.28
CA PHE A 387 -1.57 4.99 -18.82
C PHE A 387 -1.53 4.00 -19.98
N GLU A 388 -0.77 2.92 -19.81
CA GLU A 388 -0.67 1.83 -20.77
C GLU A 388 -1.19 0.52 -20.14
N LEU A 389 -2.13 -0.12 -20.84
CA LEU A 389 -2.67 -1.43 -20.48
C LEU A 389 -2.55 -2.38 -21.66
N LYS A 390 -1.91 -3.54 -21.46
CA LYS A 390 -1.88 -4.63 -22.45
C LYS A 390 -2.65 -5.83 -21.93
N ILE A 391 -3.69 -6.22 -22.66
CA ILE A 391 -4.53 -7.38 -22.33
C ILE A 391 -4.33 -8.46 -23.37
N LYS A 392 -4.07 -9.68 -22.92
CA LYS A 392 -4.11 -10.86 -23.77
C LYS A 392 -5.55 -11.36 -23.80
N VAL A 393 -6.14 -11.36 -24.99
CA VAL A 393 -7.52 -11.83 -25.23
C VAL A 393 -7.47 -13.08 -26.12
N THR A 394 -8.27 -14.07 -25.76
CA THR A 394 -8.43 -15.34 -26.45
C THR A 394 -9.91 -15.64 -26.67
N GLY A 395 -10.22 -16.64 -27.51
CA GLY A 395 -11.62 -17.03 -27.74
C GLY A 395 -12.36 -17.52 -26.49
N SER A 396 -11.64 -18.01 -25.47
CA SER A 396 -12.24 -18.41 -24.18
C SER A 396 -12.61 -17.24 -23.29
N ASP A 397 -12.09 -16.04 -23.56
CA ASP A 397 -12.41 -14.83 -22.79
C ASP A 397 -13.72 -14.19 -23.25
N ARG A 398 -14.34 -14.72 -24.30
CA ARG A 398 -15.61 -14.21 -24.81
C ARG A 398 -16.69 -14.31 -23.72
N PRO A 399 -17.32 -13.19 -23.34
CA PRO A 399 -18.43 -13.18 -22.39
C PRO A 399 -19.47 -14.26 -22.72
N TRP A 400 -19.99 -14.92 -21.68
CA TRP A 400 -21.01 -15.98 -21.77
C TRP A 400 -20.67 -17.17 -22.68
N GLY A 401 -19.37 -17.40 -22.97
CA GLY A 401 -18.95 -18.47 -23.88
C GLY A 401 -19.48 -18.30 -25.31
N GLY A 402 -19.76 -17.05 -25.71
CA GLY A 402 -20.34 -16.72 -27.02
C GLY A 402 -21.83 -17.01 -27.18
N LYS A 403 -22.53 -17.35 -26.09
CA LYS A 403 -24.00 -17.46 -26.05
C LYS A 403 -24.61 -16.12 -25.67
N THR A 404 -25.83 -15.84 -26.14
CA THR A 404 -26.59 -14.66 -25.69
C THR A 404 -26.83 -14.71 -24.17
N PRO A 405 -26.80 -13.57 -23.46
CA PRO A 405 -27.06 -13.50 -22.03
C PRO A 405 -28.38 -14.21 -21.68
N ILE A 406 -28.41 -14.95 -20.56
CA ILE A 406 -29.66 -15.50 -20.04
C ILE A 406 -30.46 -14.31 -19.50
N ARG A 407 -31.54 -13.93 -20.19
CA ARG A 407 -32.48 -12.89 -19.75
C ARG A 407 -32.82 -13.09 -18.27
N SER A 408 -32.41 -12.14 -17.43
CA SER A 408 -32.97 -12.00 -16.09
C SER A 408 -34.43 -11.61 -16.24
N SER A 409 -35.34 -12.24 -15.50
CA SER A 409 -36.77 -11.91 -15.47
C SER A 409 -37.09 -10.50 -14.93
N LEU A 410 -36.07 -9.67 -14.66
CA LEU A 410 -36.16 -8.26 -14.32
C LEU A 410 -35.82 -7.32 -15.51
N SER A 411 -35.43 -7.85 -16.66
CA SER A 411 -35.03 -7.10 -17.87
C SER A 411 -36.18 -6.85 -18.88
N ASP A 412 -37.43 -6.89 -18.43
CA ASP A 412 -38.61 -6.55 -19.27
C ASP A 412 -38.72 -5.05 -19.61
N LEU A 413 -37.70 -4.26 -19.26
CA LEU A 413 -37.58 -2.83 -19.57
C LEU A 413 -36.46 -2.52 -20.57
N GLY A 414 -36.26 -3.39 -21.57
CA GLY A 414 -35.67 -2.98 -22.86
C GLY A 414 -34.29 -2.31 -22.85
N GLU A 415 -33.48 -2.49 -21.81
CA GLU A 415 -32.08 -2.08 -21.82
C GLU A 415 -31.22 -3.23 -22.35
N ASP A 416 -30.34 -2.88 -23.27
CA ASP A 416 -29.72 -3.73 -24.27
C ASP A 416 -28.90 -4.90 -23.71
N ASP A 417 -28.73 -5.93 -24.54
CA ASP A 417 -27.77 -7.02 -24.40
C ASP A 417 -26.32 -6.47 -24.36
N GLU A 418 -25.92 -5.73 -23.33
CA GLU A 418 -24.60 -5.10 -23.25
C GLU A 418 -23.51 -6.16 -23.09
N GLU A 419 -22.73 -6.35 -24.16
CA GLU A 419 -21.51 -7.18 -24.17
C GLU A 419 -20.57 -6.70 -23.05
N LEU A 420 -20.18 -7.60 -22.12
CA LEU A 420 -19.27 -7.23 -21.03
C LEU A 420 -18.01 -6.60 -21.61
N SER A 421 -17.65 -5.42 -21.10
CA SER A 421 -16.52 -4.64 -21.59
C SER A 421 -15.39 -4.61 -20.56
N THR A 422 -14.21 -4.16 -20.99
CA THR A 422 -13.13 -3.83 -20.06
C THR A 422 -13.45 -2.48 -19.42
N GLU A 423 -13.55 -2.45 -18.10
CA GLU A 423 -13.86 -1.27 -17.30
C GLU A 423 -12.58 -0.68 -16.73
N ILE A 424 -12.33 0.59 -17.03
CA ILE A 424 -11.15 1.32 -16.57
C ILE A 424 -11.62 2.53 -15.75
N TYR A 425 -11.24 2.56 -14.48
CA TYR A 425 -11.35 3.76 -13.66
C TYR A 425 -10.38 4.82 -14.19
N VAL A 426 -10.87 6.05 -14.37
CA VAL A 426 -10.07 7.21 -14.80
C VAL A 426 -10.18 8.29 -13.72
N PRO A 427 -9.08 8.67 -13.04
CA PRO A 427 -9.13 9.60 -11.92
C PRO A 427 -9.30 11.05 -12.37
N LEU A 428 -10.23 11.76 -11.71
CA LEU A 428 -10.45 13.20 -11.93
C LEU A 428 -9.16 14.02 -11.73
N VAL A 429 -8.32 13.62 -10.77
CA VAL A 429 -7.08 14.34 -10.39
C VAL A 429 -6.11 14.53 -11.56
N HIS A 430 -6.08 13.62 -12.54
CA HIS A 430 -5.16 13.69 -13.68
C HIS A 430 -5.86 14.02 -15.01
N TYR A 431 -7.17 13.80 -15.12
CA TYR A 431 -7.88 13.78 -16.41
C TYR A 431 -9.09 14.72 -16.46
N ALA A 432 -9.42 15.45 -15.39
CA ALA A 432 -10.45 16.48 -15.46
C ALA A 432 -10.06 17.54 -16.49
N ALA A 433 -10.98 17.89 -17.39
CA ALA A 433 -10.80 19.03 -18.29
C ALA A 433 -10.91 20.33 -17.49
N ASP A 434 -10.11 21.34 -17.85
CA ASP A 434 -10.15 22.66 -17.18
C ASP A 434 -11.58 23.24 -17.15
N SER A 435 -12.33 23.08 -18.25
CA SER A 435 -13.73 23.52 -18.34
C SER A 435 -14.67 22.85 -17.33
N ALA A 436 -14.36 21.62 -16.89
CA ALA A 436 -15.14 20.92 -15.88
C ALA A 436 -14.93 21.53 -14.48
N LEU A 437 -13.76 22.12 -14.24
CA LEU A 437 -13.40 22.76 -12.96
C LEU A 437 -13.88 24.21 -12.90
N ASP A 438 -14.12 24.85 -14.04
CA ASP A 438 -14.66 26.22 -14.16
C ASP A 438 -16.19 26.33 -13.97
N GLY A 439 -16.87 25.22 -13.64
CA GLY A 439 -18.31 25.19 -13.42
C GLY A 439 -19.17 25.17 -14.69
N GLU A 440 -18.56 24.94 -15.86
CA GLU A 440 -19.31 24.61 -17.07
C GLU A 440 -19.76 23.14 -17.03
N SER A 441 -21.04 22.89 -17.34
CA SER A 441 -21.58 21.53 -17.43
C SER A 441 -20.75 20.68 -18.39
N LEU A 442 -20.28 19.51 -17.91
CA LEU A 442 -19.60 18.53 -18.75
C LEU A 442 -20.38 18.30 -20.05
N PRO A 443 -19.74 18.36 -21.23
CA PRO A 443 -20.41 18.05 -22.47
C PRO A 443 -20.92 16.60 -22.43
N ASN A 444 -22.17 16.42 -22.85
CA ASN A 444 -22.82 15.13 -22.88
C ASN A 444 -22.02 14.19 -23.81
N CYS A 445 -21.48 13.10 -23.27
CA CYS A 445 -20.55 12.20 -23.98
C CYS A 445 -21.17 11.56 -25.25
N ALA A 446 -22.50 11.63 -25.40
CA ALA A 446 -23.23 11.14 -26.57
C ALA A 446 -23.11 12.01 -27.84
N GLU A 447 -22.61 13.26 -27.75
CA GLU A 447 -22.59 14.20 -28.89
C GLU A 447 -21.21 14.81 -29.21
N ALA A 448 -20.10 14.23 -28.72
CA ALA A 448 -18.77 14.78 -29.00
C ALA A 448 -18.37 14.60 -30.49
N PRO A 449 -18.20 15.68 -31.27
CA PRO A 449 -17.50 15.60 -32.56
C PRO A 449 -16.03 15.24 -32.28
N GLY A 450 -15.43 14.44 -33.17
CA GLY A 450 -14.11 13.80 -33.00
C GLY A 450 -13.10 14.61 -32.18
N LEU A 451 -12.53 13.94 -31.16
CA LEU A 451 -11.53 14.42 -30.22
C LEU A 451 -10.58 15.46 -30.85
N PRO A 452 -10.52 16.70 -30.30
CA PRO A 452 -9.49 17.65 -30.69
C PRO A 452 -8.11 17.07 -30.36
N LYS A 453 -7.13 17.29 -31.23
CA LYS A 453 -5.73 17.01 -30.91
C LYS A 453 -5.32 17.92 -29.75
N VAL A 454 -4.90 17.32 -28.64
CA VAL A 454 -4.30 18.00 -27.48
C VAL A 454 -3.14 18.87 -27.97
N ALA A 455 -3.31 20.20 -27.89
CA ALA A 455 -2.34 21.18 -28.36
C ALA A 455 -1.59 21.90 -27.23
N GLU A 456 -2.01 21.71 -25.97
CA GLU A 456 -1.36 22.30 -24.80
C GLU A 456 -1.09 21.23 -23.74
N GLU A 457 0.12 21.27 -23.19
CA GLU A 457 0.58 20.32 -22.18
C GLU A 457 -0.07 20.62 -20.82
N PRO A 458 -0.56 19.60 -20.09
CA PRO A 458 -1.09 19.77 -18.74
C PRO A 458 -0.01 20.23 -17.75
N PRO A 459 -0.39 20.77 -16.57
CA PRO A 459 0.55 21.21 -15.54
C PRO A 459 1.55 20.10 -15.19
N ARG A 460 2.82 20.35 -15.52
CA ARG A 460 3.91 19.39 -15.35
C ARG A 460 4.21 19.17 -13.86
N TYR A 461 4.02 17.95 -13.38
CA TYR A 461 4.75 17.48 -12.20
C TYR A 461 6.23 17.38 -12.60
N ARG A 462 7.13 18.08 -11.88
CA ARG A 462 8.57 18.08 -12.22
C ARG A 462 9.16 16.69 -11.98
N ASP A 463 9.31 15.94 -13.06
CA ASP A 463 10.25 14.84 -13.16
C ASP A 463 11.60 15.41 -13.57
N ASP A 464 12.67 15.13 -12.83
CA ASP A 464 14.04 15.61 -13.14
C ASP A 464 14.62 14.97 -14.42
N ASP A 465 13.88 14.04 -15.04
CA ASP A 465 14.27 13.29 -16.25
C ASP A 465 14.43 14.16 -17.52
N ASP A 466 13.83 15.36 -17.59
CA ASP A 466 13.86 16.18 -18.81
C ASP A 466 15.16 17.02 -18.98
N THR A 467 15.98 17.14 -17.93
CA THR A 467 17.17 18.02 -17.97
C THR A 467 18.45 17.34 -18.43
N THR A 468 18.47 16.01 -18.58
CA THR A 468 19.71 15.28 -18.91
C THR A 468 19.91 14.96 -20.39
N ILE A 469 18.98 15.34 -21.29
CA ILE A 469 19.08 15.03 -22.73
C ILE A 469 19.35 16.27 -23.61
N SER A 470 19.25 17.50 -23.09
CA SER A 470 19.35 18.72 -23.93
C SER A 470 20.74 19.38 -24.01
N ASN A 471 21.78 18.84 -23.38
CA ASN A 471 23.13 19.44 -23.38
C ASN A 471 24.26 18.53 -23.88
N VAL A 472 24.03 17.76 -24.95
CA VAL A 472 25.12 17.22 -25.79
C VAL A 472 24.75 17.37 -27.27
N GLY A 473 24.66 18.63 -27.73
CA GLY A 473 24.69 18.98 -29.14
C GLY A 473 25.98 19.74 -29.44
N GLU A 474 26.59 19.43 -30.58
CA GLU A 474 27.70 20.16 -31.23
C GLU A 474 29.14 19.80 -30.82
N ARG A 475 29.64 18.69 -31.38
CA ARG A 475 31.03 18.68 -31.89
C ARG A 475 31.11 18.00 -33.25
N GLN A 476 31.36 18.85 -34.24
CA GLN A 476 31.84 18.63 -35.61
C GLN A 476 32.11 17.19 -36.05
N GLN A 477 31.37 16.77 -37.09
CA GLN A 477 31.79 15.76 -38.05
C GLN A 477 33.18 16.09 -38.60
N ARG A 478 34.13 15.18 -38.42
CA ARG A 478 35.30 15.04 -39.28
C ARG A 478 35.42 13.59 -39.71
N HIS A 479 35.30 13.37 -41.02
CA HIS A 479 35.72 12.16 -41.72
C HIS A 479 37.16 11.81 -41.36
N PHE A 480 37.43 10.51 -41.11
CA PHE A 480 38.72 9.92 -41.39
C PHE A 480 38.54 8.46 -41.83
N ASP A 481 39.19 8.17 -42.96
CA ASP A 481 39.21 6.93 -43.72
C ASP A 481 39.84 5.75 -42.97
N ASP A 482 39.38 4.56 -43.38
CA ASP A 482 40.02 3.27 -43.16
C ASP A 482 41.42 3.21 -43.78
N ASN A 483 42.46 2.92 -42.98
CA ASN A 483 43.55 2.02 -43.35
C ASN A 483 44.57 1.80 -42.20
N GLU A 484 44.88 0.52 -42.00
CA GLU A 484 46.14 -0.05 -41.47
C GLU A 484 46.35 -0.34 -39.96
N PRO A 485 47.17 -1.38 -39.63
CA PRO A 485 46.77 -2.47 -38.73
C PRO A 485 47.47 -2.52 -37.36
N ILE A 486 46.87 -3.35 -36.51
CA ILE A 486 47.23 -3.72 -35.14
C ILE A 486 48.65 -4.34 -35.06
N GLN A 487 49.45 -3.86 -34.10
CA GLN A 487 50.67 -4.50 -33.59
C GLN A 487 50.54 -4.69 -32.07
N PRO A 488 50.96 -5.83 -31.48
CA PRO A 488 50.87 -6.09 -30.05
C PRO A 488 52.13 -5.61 -29.32
N ILE A 489 51.99 -5.17 -28.06
CA ILE A 489 53.12 -4.85 -27.18
C ILE A 489 52.81 -5.34 -25.76
N PRO A 490 53.81 -5.49 -24.88
CA PRO A 490 54.47 -6.73 -24.47
C PRO A 490 53.95 -7.33 -23.15
#